data_AF-A0AAV4YHL6-F1
#
_entry.id   AF-A0AAV4YHL6-F1
#
_cell.length_a   1.000
_cell.length_b   1.000
_cell.length_c   1.000
_cell.angle_alpha   90.00
_cell.angle_beta   90.00
_cell.angle_gamma   90.00
#
_symmetry.space_group_name_H-M   'P 1'
#
loop_
_entity.id
_entity.type
_entity.pdbx_description
1 polymer ?
#
loop_
_entity_poly.entity_id
_entity_poly.type
_entity_poly.pdbx_seq_one_letter_code
_entity_poly.pdbx_strand_id
1 'polypeptide(L)'
;MFLTIPGFTPASIAIPFEHDGYPVTDVITVEWSVRDEQGYSILAGSSVPDAGSSEVVVYVDGHLNEPLNETYTTYEVAYRLVTGSKEVPGSIIYQVEAEGAVQEWKNTLITPLRALSMMREIPNMSEFAAASRDEQKAALLFAYRSLCAMKFNTSVFPREYQVIGGEKVTSLRQLTEEAWHACSAQFVEDLRIAQMIEANDSLVSPELGAMREAGVLSYTVGEVKQFVSSQRPLSVGLCPAAMRKIGRYLDLSRRIGRA
;
A
#
# COMPACT_ATOMS: atom_id res chain seq x y z
N MET A 1 10.19 -4.84 -9.48
CA MET A 1 9.73 -3.53 -9.00
C MET A 1 8.97 -2.90 -10.17
N PHE A 2 7.70 -2.58 -9.99
CA PHE A 2 6.90 -1.94 -11.05
C PHE A 2 7.35 -0.48 -11.21
N LEU A 3 7.34 0.04 -12.43
CA LEU A 3 7.56 1.46 -12.66
C LEU A 3 6.33 2.23 -12.16
N THR A 4 6.52 3.16 -11.22
CA THR A 4 5.46 4.07 -10.76
C THR A 4 5.78 5.48 -11.24
N ILE A 5 4.82 6.13 -11.91
CA ILE A 5 4.94 7.51 -12.39
C ILE A 5 3.81 8.38 -11.83
N PRO A 6 4.00 9.70 -11.69
CA PRO A 6 2.90 10.59 -11.36
C PRO A 6 1.85 10.63 -12.48
N GLY A 7 0.59 10.87 -12.10
CA GLY A 7 -0.52 11.16 -13.00
C GLY A 7 -0.16 12.22 -14.03
N PHE A 8 -0.69 12.06 -15.23
CA PHE A 8 -0.52 12.98 -16.36
C PHE A 8 0.93 13.19 -16.81
N THR A 9 1.87 12.34 -16.38
CA THR A 9 3.28 12.38 -16.79
C THR A 9 3.52 11.37 -17.92
N PRO A 10 4.28 11.72 -18.98
CA PRO A 10 4.59 10.77 -20.04
C PRO A 10 5.46 9.61 -19.53
N ALA A 11 5.28 8.43 -20.14
CA ALA A 11 6.01 7.22 -19.81
C ALA A 11 6.79 6.70 -21.02
N SER A 12 7.99 6.16 -20.79
CA SER A 12 8.77 5.44 -21.79
C SER A 12 8.97 4.01 -21.28
N ILE A 13 8.34 3.05 -21.97
CA ILE A 13 8.34 1.64 -21.57
C ILE A 13 9.18 0.84 -22.57
N ALA A 14 10.31 0.32 -22.11
CA ALA A 14 11.17 -0.54 -22.92
C ALA A 14 10.61 -1.97 -22.94
N ILE A 15 10.22 -2.44 -24.12
CA ILE A 15 9.83 -3.83 -24.40
C ILE A 15 11.10 -4.60 -24.76
N PRO A 16 11.62 -5.48 -23.89
CA PRO A 16 12.81 -6.26 -24.18
C PRO A 16 12.50 -7.37 -25.19
N PHE A 17 13.48 -7.72 -26.01
CA PHE A 17 13.43 -8.90 -26.87
C PHE A 17 13.84 -10.14 -26.08
N GLU A 18 13.09 -10.40 -25.01
CA GLU A 18 13.33 -11.50 -24.09
C GLU A 18 11.99 -12.14 -23.72
N HIS A 19 11.99 -13.45 -23.54
CA HIS A 19 10.85 -14.20 -23.03
C HIS A 19 11.36 -15.29 -22.07
N ASP A 20 10.82 -15.32 -20.86
CA ASP A 20 11.19 -16.26 -19.80
C ASP A 20 12.70 -16.35 -19.49
N GLY A 21 13.43 -15.22 -19.55
CA GLY A 21 14.87 -15.21 -19.30
C GLY A 21 15.72 -15.46 -20.55
N TYR A 22 15.11 -15.75 -21.70
CA TYR A 22 15.81 -16.11 -22.93
C TYR A 22 15.64 -15.04 -24.01
N PRO A 23 16.73 -14.66 -24.71
CA PRO A 23 16.63 -13.69 -25.79
C PRO A 23 15.80 -14.25 -26.95
N VAL A 24 14.94 -13.41 -27.51
CA VAL A 24 14.18 -13.69 -28.72
C VAL A 24 14.95 -13.09 -29.89
N THR A 25 15.48 -13.93 -30.76
CA THR A 25 16.20 -13.48 -31.96
C THR A 25 15.24 -13.22 -33.12
N ASP A 26 15.71 -12.44 -34.09
CA ASP A 26 15.01 -12.21 -35.37
C ASP A 26 13.60 -11.61 -35.21
N VAL A 27 13.44 -10.69 -34.26
CA VAL A 27 12.22 -9.89 -34.10
C VAL A 27 12.08 -8.95 -35.30
N ILE A 28 11.01 -9.11 -36.07
CA ILE A 28 10.71 -8.33 -37.27
C ILE A 28 9.82 -7.14 -36.91
N THR A 29 8.82 -7.39 -36.08
CA THR A 29 7.85 -6.39 -35.64
C THR A 29 7.49 -6.63 -34.19
N VAL A 30 7.27 -5.56 -33.44
CA VAL A 30 6.66 -5.59 -32.11
C VAL A 30 5.29 -4.97 -32.21
N GLU A 31 4.25 -5.77 -32.03
CA GLU A 31 2.88 -5.26 -31.87
C GLU A 31 2.60 -5.04 -30.39
N TRP A 32 1.97 -3.92 -30.04
CA TRP A 32 1.73 -3.59 -28.64
C TRP A 32 0.41 -2.83 -28.44
N SER A 33 -0.16 -2.98 -27.25
CA SER A 33 -1.33 -2.25 -26.80
C SER A 33 -1.19 -1.91 -25.32
N VAL A 34 -1.48 -0.68 -24.94
CA VAL A 34 -1.58 -0.22 -23.56
C VAL A 34 -3.02 -0.39 -23.11
N ARG A 35 -3.22 -1.09 -22.00
CA ARG A 35 -4.53 -1.42 -21.44
C ARG A 35 -4.67 -0.94 -20.01
N ASP A 36 -5.87 -0.52 -19.64
CA ASP A 36 -6.22 -0.19 -18.25
C ASP A 36 -6.56 -1.45 -17.41
N GLU A 37 -6.92 -1.24 -16.14
CA GLU A 37 -7.29 -2.29 -15.19
C GLU A 37 -8.53 -3.09 -15.60
N GLN A 38 -9.37 -2.53 -16.48
CA GLN A 38 -10.56 -3.18 -17.01
C GLN A 38 -10.28 -3.90 -18.34
N GLY A 39 -9.04 -3.83 -18.84
CA GLY A 39 -8.59 -4.47 -20.07
C GLY A 39 -8.90 -3.67 -21.34
N TYR A 40 -9.37 -2.42 -21.23
CA TYR A 40 -9.61 -1.58 -22.40
C TYR A 40 -8.30 -1.03 -22.95
N SER A 41 -8.12 -1.17 -24.27
CA SER A 41 -6.97 -0.63 -24.97
C SER A 41 -7.12 0.88 -25.14
N ILE A 42 -6.25 1.65 -24.48
CA ILE A 42 -6.21 3.12 -24.57
C ILE A 42 -5.25 3.61 -25.66
N LEU A 43 -4.28 2.78 -26.04
CA LEU A 43 -3.32 3.05 -27.11
C LEU A 43 -2.86 1.72 -27.71
N ALA A 44 -2.65 1.67 -29.02
CA ALA A 44 -2.07 0.50 -29.67
C ALA A 44 -1.21 0.92 -30.85
N GLY A 45 -0.23 0.10 -31.20
CA GLY A 45 0.67 0.37 -32.30
C GLY A 45 1.51 -0.84 -32.68
N SER A 46 2.35 -0.62 -33.68
CA SER A 46 3.40 -1.55 -34.06
C SER A 46 4.69 -0.77 -34.30
N SER A 47 5.80 -1.41 -33.96
CA SER A 47 7.13 -0.84 -34.09
C SER A 47 8.04 -1.85 -34.79
N VAL A 48 8.85 -1.37 -35.72
CA VAL A 48 9.90 -2.17 -36.36
C VAL A 48 11.19 -1.92 -35.56
N PRO A 49 11.82 -2.98 -35.00
CA PRO A 49 13.11 -2.85 -34.32
C PRO A 49 14.19 -2.27 -35.22
N ASP A 50 15.04 -1.41 -34.65
CA ASP A 50 16.27 -1.00 -35.31
C ASP A 50 17.24 -2.19 -35.39
N ALA A 51 18.09 -2.21 -36.42
CA ALA A 51 19.05 -3.29 -36.61
C ALA A 51 20.01 -3.41 -35.40
N GLY A 52 20.05 -4.60 -34.79
CA GLY A 52 20.89 -4.88 -33.62
C GLY A 52 20.33 -4.36 -32.29
N SER A 53 19.12 -3.81 -32.27
CA SER A 53 18.43 -3.47 -31.03
C SER A 53 18.06 -4.72 -30.23
N SER A 54 17.99 -4.58 -28.92
CA SER A 54 17.52 -5.61 -27.98
C SER A 54 16.17 -5.25 -27.35
N GLU A 55 15.59 -4.12 -27.73
CA GLU A 55 14.33 -3.61 -27.20
C GLU A 55 13.66 -2.62 -28.16
N VAL A 56 12.36 -2.40 -27.97
CA VAL A 56 11.60 -1.29 -28.53
C VAL A 56 11.07 -0.43 -27.39
N VAL A 57 11.20 0.89 -27.49
CA VAL A 57 10.60 1.81 -26.52
C VAL A 57 9.21 2.24 -26.99
N VAL A 58 8.20 2.02 -26.16
CA VAL A 58 6.84 2.55 -26.32
C VAL A 58 6.71 3.84 -25.53
N TYR A 59 6.30 4.91 -26.21
CA TYR A 59 6.00 6.18 -25.58
C TYR A 59 4.50 6.31 -25.32
N VAL A 60 4.13 6.52 -24.06
CA VAL A 60 2.76 6.80 -23.64
C VAL A 60 2.70 8.26 -23.22
N ASP A 61 1.87 9.04 -23.91
CA ASP A 61 1.73 10.46 -23.59
C ASP A 61 1.08 10.66 -22.21
N GLY A 62 1.43 11.76 -21.54
CA GLY A 62 0.94 12.08 -20.21
C GLY A 62 -0.59 12.10 -20.12
N HIS A 63 -1.31 12.63 -21.12
CA HIS A 63 -2.78 12.68 -21.06
C HIS A 63 -3.46 11.30 -21.05
N LEU A 64 -2.76 10.25 -21.50
CA LEU A 64 -3.26 8.87 -21.45
C LEU A 64 -2.96 8.19 -20.12
N ASN A 65 -2.01 8.73 -19.34
CA ASN A 65 -1.69 8.29 -17.98
C ASN A 65 -2.57 9.03 -16.97
N GLU A 66 -3.88 8.93 -17.15
CA GLU A 66 -4.88 9.51 -16.24
C GLU A 66 -5.11 8.56 -15.05
N PRO A 67 -5.03 9.03 -13.79
CA PRO A 67 -5.38 8.21 -12.65
C PRO A 67 -6.91 7.99 -12.60
N LEU A 68 -7.35 6.77 -12.90
CA LEU A 68 -8.75 6.31 -12.83
C LEU A 68 -9.22 5.99 -11.40
N ASN A 69 -8.29 5.78 -10.47
CA ASN A 69 -8.56 5.53 -9.04
C ASN A 69 -7.99 6.65 -8.15
N GLU A 70 -8.48 6.73 -6.91
CA GLU A 70 -8.06 7.75 -5.92
C GLU A 70 -6.58 7.65 -5.49
N THR A 71 -5.92 6.51 -5.71
CA THR A 71 -4.52 6.30 -5.29
C THR A 71 -3.62 5.90 -6.44
N TYR A 72 -3.92 4.78 -7.12
CA TYR A 72 -3.07 4.24 -8.17
C TYR A 72 -3.93 3.61 -9.26
N THR A 73 -3.51 3.79 -10.51
CA THR A 73 -4.08 3.09 -11.67
C THR A 73 -3.00 2.26 -12.30
N THR A 74 -3.27 0.98 -12.48
CA THR A 74 -2.32 0.03 -13.09
C THR A 74 -2.60 -0.10 -14.57
N TYR A 75 -1.55 0.00 -15.38
CA TYR A 75 -1.61 -0.19 -16.82
C TYR A 75 -0.75 -1.37 -17.26
N GLU A 76 -1.21 -2.07 -18.28
CA GLU A 76 -0.49 -3.16 -18.92
C GLU A 76 -0.08 -2.75 -20.34
N VAL A 77 1.22 -2.80 -20.63
CA VAL A 77 1.71 -2.82 -22.01
C VAL A 77 1.77 -4.28 -22.46
N ALA A 78 0.70 -4.76 -23.08
CA ALA A 78 0.64 -6.08 -23.68
C ALA A 78 1.28 -6.03 -25.06
N TYR A 79 2.21 -6.95 -25.35
CA TYR A 79 2.94 -6.96 -26.61
C TYR A 79 3.09 -8.36 -27.20
N ARG A 80 3.39 -8.40 -28.50
CA ARG A 80 3.77 -9.60 -29.24
C ARG A 80 5.02 -9.31 -30.06
N LEU A 81 6.07 -10.08 -29.81
CA LEU A 81 7.26 -10.10 -30.63
C LEU A 81 6.99 -11.02 -31.83
N VAL A 82 6.87 -10.44 -33.02
CA VAL A 82 6.64 -11.18 -34.26
C VAL A 82 7.99 -11.50 -34.89
N THR A 83 8.31 -12.78 -35.00
CA THR A 83 9.48 -13.27 -35.73
C THR A 83 9.04 -13.93 -37.04
N GLY A 84 10.00 -14.34 -37.89
CA GLY A 84 9.68 -15.04 -39.13
C GLY A 84 9.01 -16.41 -38.95
N SER A 85 8.99 -16.97 -37.73
CA SER A 85 8.49 -18.33 -37.46
C SER A 85 7.46 -18.43 -36.35
N LYS A 86 7.34 -17.42 -35.47
CA LYS A 86 6.44 -17.44 -34.32
C LYS A 86 6.08 -16.05 -33.82
N GLU A 87 4.97 -15.96 -33.10
CA GLU A 87 4.63 -14.82 -32.27
C GLU A 87 4.90 -15.18 -30.80
N VAL A 88 5.61 -14.31 -30.09
CA VAL A 88 5.91 -14.50 -28.67
C VAL A 88 5.23 -13.39 -27.87
N PRO A 89 4.17 -13.70 -27.08
CA PRO A 89 3.49 -12.70 -26.28
C PRO A 89 4.27 -12.36 -25.01
N GLY A 90 4.06 -11.15 -24.49
CA GLY A 90 4.55 -10.72 -23.19
C GLY A 90 3.76 -9.51 -22.69
N SER A 91 4.01 -9.12 -21.45
CA SER A 91 3.48 -7.87 -20.92
C SER A 91 4.38 -7.22 -19.89
N ILE A 92 4.31 -5.89 -19.83
CA ILE A 92 4.98 -5.07 -18.82
C ILE A 92 3.91 -4.26 -18.09
N ILE A 93 4.01 -4.22 -16.77
CA ILE A 93 3.07 -3.50 -15.92
C ILE A 93 3.75 -2.24 -15.38
N TYR A 94 3.04 -1.12 -15.42
CA TYR A 94 3.41 0.12 -14.77
C TYR A 94 2.22 0.72 -14.03
N GLN A 95 2.49 1.61 -13.08
CA GLN A 95 1.47 2.26 -12.27
C GLN A 95 1.54 3.77 -12.41
N VAL A 96 0.37 4.39 -12.39
CA VAL A 96 0.18 5.83 -12.38
C VAL A 96 -0.38 6.24 -11.02
N GLU A 97 0.35 7.07 -10.29
CA GLU A 97 -0.04 7.61 -8.98
C GLU A 97 -0.91 8.86 -9.14
N ALA A 98 -2.09 8.85 -8.49
CA ALA A 98 -2.99 10.00 -8.50
C ALA A 98 -2.37 11.22 -7.80
N GLU A 99 -2.70 12.43 -8.26
CA GLU A 99 -2.34 13.64 -7.53
C GLU A 99 -3.02 13.63 -6.15
N GLY A 100 -2.21 13.63 -5.09
CA GLY A 100 -2.73 13.47 -3.74
C GLY A 100 -3.14 12.03 -3.39
N ALA A 101 -2.53 11.01 -4.00
CA ALA A 101 -2.70 9.61 -3.60
C ALA A 101 -2.48 9.36 -2.10
N VAL A 102 -1.73 10.25 -1.42
CA VAL A 102 -1.61 10.27 0.03
C VAL A 102 -2.01 11.66 0.54
N GLN A 103 -3.21 11.74 1.12
CA GLN A 103 -3.80 12.94 1.71
C GLN A 103 -4.05 12.71 3.20
N GLU A 104 -3.50 13.59 4.03
CA GLU A 104 -3.81 13.59 5.46
C GLU A 104 -5.34 13.73 5.66
N TRP A 105 -5.85 13.08 6.70
CA TRP A 105 -7.27 12.91 7.04
C TRP A 105 -8.08 12.00 6.09
N LYS A 106 -7.89 12.09 4.77
CA LYS A 106 -8.68 11.30 3.80
C LYS A 106 -8.30 9.82 3.75
N ASN A 107 -7.00 9.53 3.62
CA ASN A 107 -6.53 8.15 3.43
C ASN A 107 -5.26 7.82 4.22
N THR A 108 -4.70 8.79 4.92
CA THR A 108 -3.65 8.62 5.93
C THR A 108 -3.84 9.66 7.05
N LEU A 109 -3.26 9.45 8.24
CA LEU A 109 -3.17 10.49 9.28
C LEU A 109 -1.85 11.25 9.25
N ILE A 110 -0.89 10.75 8.47
CA ILE A 110 0.46 11.26 8.39
C ILE A 110 1.04 11.06 6.99
N THR A 111 1.65 12.10 6.43
CA THR A 111 2.43 11.94 5.18
C THR A 111 3.71 11.14 5.42
N PRO A 112 4.26 10.46 4.41
CA PRO A 112 5.49 9.71 4.58
C PRO A 112 6.70 10.60 4.96
N LEU A 113 6.73 11.88 4.57
CA LEU A 113 7.79 12.82 5.00
C LEU A 113 7.64 13.19 6.49
N ARG A 114 6.41 13.45 6.94
CA ARG A 114 6.14 13.72 8.35
C ARG A 114 6.43 12.50 9.22
N ALA A 115 6.09 11.30 8.73
CA ALA A 115 6.42 10.04 9.39
C ALA A 115 7.93 9.92 9.63
N LEU A 116 8.77 10.18 8.62
CA LEU A 116 10.23 10.15 8.79
C LEU A 116 10.74 11.12 9.86
N SER A 117 10.10 12.30 10.00
CA SER A 117 10.45 13.27 11.04
C SER A 117 10.08 12.78 12.43
N MET A 118 8.94 12.11 12.57
CA MET A 118 8.42 11.57 13.84
C MET A 118 9.11 10.27 14.28
N MET A 119 9.80 9.56 13.39
CA MET A 119 10.47 8.30 13.73
C MET A 119 11.45 8.42 14.90
N ARG A 120 12.05 9.61 15.12
CA ARG A 120 13.00 9.82 16.23
C ARG A 120 12.36 9.68 17.61
N GLU A 121 11.04 9.82 17.69
CA GLU A 121 10.28 9.77 18.93
C GLU A 121 9.63 8.39 19.16
N ILE A 122 9.70 7.50 18.16
CA ILE A 122 9.08 6.18 18.19
C ILE A 122 10.18 5.12 18.17
N PRO A 123 10.31 4.27 19.20
CA PRO A 123 11.31 3.21 19.20
C PRO A 123 10.99 2.13 18.16
N ASN A 124 12.04 1.45 17.66
CA ASN A 124 11.97 0.25 16.81
C ASN A 124 11.30 0.44 15.43
N MET A 125 11.57 1.56 14.77
CA MET A 125 11.07 1.89 13.41
C MET A 125 12.04 1.47 12.28
N SER A 126 12.81 0.38 12.46
CA SER A 126 13.85 -0.03 11.51
C SER A 126 13.28 -0.42 10.14
N GLU A 127 12.18 -1.17 10.12
CA GLU A 127 11.58 -1.68 8.87
C GLU A 127 11.02 -0.53 8.04
N PHE A 128 10.32 0.39 8.69
CA PHE A 128 9.79 1.57 8.02
C PHE A 128 10.91 2.46 7.44
N ALA A 129 12.02 2.61 8.17
CA ALA A 129 13.17 3.40 7.72
C ALA A 129 13.94 2.72 6.56
N ALA A 130 13.97 1.39 6.52
CA ALA A 130 14.64 0.61 5.47
C ALA A 130 13.79 0.46 4.19
N ALA A 131 12.46 0.53 4.31
CA ALA A 131 11.53 0.42 3.21
C ALA A 131 11.66 1.55 2.17
N SER A 132 11.40 1.21 0.91
CA SER A 132 11.29 2.20 -0.17
C SER A 132 10.13 3.17 0.05
N ARG A 133 10.12 4.29 -0.66
CA ARG A 133 9.06 5.31 -0.52
C ARG A 133 7.67 4.77 -0.86
N ASP A 134 7.58 3.86 -1.83
CA ASP A 134 6.30 3.27 -2.25
C ASP A 134 5.82 2.25 -1.21
N GLU A 135 6.72 1.45 -0.64
CA GLU A 135 6.40 0.55 0.48
C GLU A 135 5.96 1.33 1.72
N GLN A 136 6.63 2.46 2.04
CA GLN A 136 6.22 3.34 3.14
C GLN A 136 4.80 3.90 2.93
N LYS A 137 4.47 4.36 1.71
CA LYS A 137 3.13 4.84 1.36
C LYS A 137 2.10 3.71 1.52
N ALA A 138 2.36 2.55 0.93
CA ALA A 138 1.46 1.40 0.99
C ALA A 138 1.21 0.95 2.44
N ALA A 139 2.25 0.86 3.25
CA ALA A 139 2.15 0.51 4.67
C ALA A 139 1.32 1.53 5.47
N LEU A 140 1.51 2.84 5.22
CA LEU A 140 0.70 3.88 5.86
C LEU A 140 -0.77 3.80 5.45
N LEU A 141 -1.08 3.60 4.16
CA LEU A 141 -2.46 3.44 3.67
C LEU A 141 -3.11 2.19 4.28
N PHE A 142 -2.38 1.08 4.36
CA PHE A 142 -2.83 -0.13 5.02
C PHE A 142 -3.14 0.12 6.51
N ALA A 143 -2.20 0.71 7.24
CA ALA A 143 -2.37 1.03 8.65
C ALA A 143 -3.56 1.97 8.92
N TYR A 144 -3.80 2.95 8.04
CA TYR A 144 -4.97 3.82 8.14
C TYR A 144 -6.28 3.05 8.00
N ARG A 145 -6.36 2.11 7.04
CA ARG A 145 -7.54 1.26 6.87
C ARG A 145 -7.80 0.40 8.11
N SER A 146 -6.75 -0.18 8.69
CA SER A 146 -6.84 -0.96 9.94
C SER A 146 -7.32 -0.10 11.12
N LEU A 147 -6.78 1.11 11.28
CA LEU A 147 -7.23 2.07 12.31
C LEU A 147 -8.70 2.46 12.13
N CYS A 148 -9.12 2.73 10.89
CA CYS A 148 -10.50 3.07 10.57
C CYS A 148 -11.51 1.96 10.86
N ALA A 149 -11.07 0.70 10.83
CA ALA A 149 -11.91 -0.45 11.17
C ALA A 149 -12.21 -0.54 12.68
N MET A 150 -11.42 0.14 13.52
CA MET A 150 -11.63 0.16 14.96
C MET A 150 -12.85 1.00 15.35
N LYS A 151 -13.48 0.61 16.46
CA LYS A 151 -14.58 1.34 17.08
C LYS A 151 -14.08 2.18 18.24
N PHE A 152 -14.23 3.49 18.10
CA PHE A 152 -13.86 4.50 19.08
C PHE A 152 -15.04 4.84 19.98
N ASN A 153 -14.75 5.13 21.24
CA ASN A 153 -15.73 5.70 22.15
C ASN A 153 -16.13 7.08 21.62
N THR A 154 -17.43 7.30 21.46
CA THR A 154 -17.96 8.58 20.96
C THR A 154 -17.47 9.79 21.78
N SER A 155 -17.14 9.62 23.06
CA SER A 155 -16.64 10.70 23.93
C SER A 155 -15.28 11.28 23.52
N VAL A 156 -14.51 10.58 22.69
CA VAL A 156 -13.20 11.06 22.21
C VAL A 156 -13.33 12.13 21.13
N PHE A 157 -14.50 12.19 20.48
CA PHE A 157 -14.80 13.18 19.45
C PHE A 157 -15.40 14.45 20.08
N PRO A 158 -15.20 15.62 19.44
CA PRO A 158 -15.76 16.88 19.92
C PRO A 158 -17.28 16.80 20.02
N ARG A 159 -17.87 17.45 21.03
CA ARG A 159 -19.29 17.27 21.39
C ARG A 159 -20.24 17.54 20.22
N GLU A 160 -19.97 18.58 19.43
CA GLU A 160 -20.77 18.92 18.24
C GLU A 160 -20.74 17.85 17.14
N TYR A 161 -19.73 16.97 17.12
CA TYR A 161 -19.53 15.92 16.10
C TYR A 161 -19.72 14.51 16.64
N GLN A 162 -20.25 14.36 17.86
CA GLN A 162 -20.51 13.03 18.44
C GLN A 162 -21.67 12.29 17.76
N VAL A 163 -22.57 13.04 17.11
CA VAL A 163 -23.71 12.51 16.37
C VAL A 163 -23.77 13.20 15.00
N ILE A 164 -23.68 12.41 13.93
CA ILE A 164 -23.77 12.89 12.54
C ILE A 164 -24.92 12.15 11.88
N GLY A 165 -25.87 12.89 11.29
CA GLY A 165 -27.05 12.28 10.66
C GLY A 165 -27.96 11.50 11.61
N GLY A 166 -27.90 11.78 12.92
CA GLY A 166 -28.66 11.03 13.94
C GLY A 166 -27.97 9.77 14.46
N GLU A 167 -26.81 9.41 13.92
CA GLU A 167 -26.02 8.26 14.36
C GLU A 167 -24.81 8.67 15.19
N LYS A 168 -24.47 7.85 16.20
CA LYS A 168 -23.25 8.07 17.00
C LYS A 168 -22.01 7.80 16.17
N VAL A 169 -21.07 8.74 16.23
CA VAL A 169 -19.76 8.58 15.60
C VAL A 169 -18.94 7.58 16.41
N THR A 170 -18.48 6.53 15.71
CA THR A 170 -17.69 5.43 16.28
C THR A 170 -16.48 5.08 15.42
N SER A 171 -16.34 5.64 14.22
CA SER A 171 -15.21 5.39 13.32
C SER A 171 -14.67 6.70 12.77
N LEU A 172 -13.36 6.73 12.51
CA LEU A 172 -12.70 7.85 11.86
C LEU A 172 -13.27 8.16 10.47
N ARG A 173 -13.82 7.15 9.76
CA ARG A 173 -14.45 7.33 8.44
C ARG A 173 -15.71 8.19 8.45
N GLN A 174 -16.33 8.34 9.62
CA GLN A 174 -17.55 9.13 9.76
C GLN A 174 -17.24 10.62 10.02
N LEU A 175 -15.97 10.97 10.26
CA LEU A 175 -15.58 12.34 10.57
C LEU A 175 -15.51 13.19 9.30
N THR A 176 -16.03 14.41 9.37
CA THR A 176 -15.73 15.46 8.40
C THR A 176 -14.35 16.06 8.67
N GLU A 177 -13.85 16.88 7.74
CA GLU A 177 -12.56 17.55 7.88
C GLU A 177 -12.57 18.49 9.10
N GLU A 178 -13.66 19.22 9.30
CA GLU A 178 -13.84 20.10 10.45
C GLU A 178 -13.85 19.31 11.77
N ALA A 179 -14.54 18.16 11.79
CA ALA A 179 -14.60 17.29 12.96
C ALA A 179 -13.22 16.72 13.34
N TRP A 180 -12.40 16.38 12.34
CA TRP A 180 -11.03 15.94 12.54
C TRP A 180 -10.15 17.04 13.11
N HIS A 181 -10.22 18.25 12.56
CA HIS A 181 -9.44 19.38 13.06
C HIS A 181 -9.86 19.86 14.46
N ALA A 182 -11.12 19.62 14.85
CA ALA A 182 -11.62 19.92 16.18
C ALA A 182 -11.21 18.85 17.24
N CYS A 183 -10.66 17.71 16.82
CA CYS A 183 -10.19 16.68 17.75
C CYS A 183 -9.04 17.17 18.64
N SER A 184 -8.92 16.61 19.84
CA SER A 184 -7.82 16.98 20.75
C SER A 184 -6.46 16.63 20.13
N ALA A 185 -5.47 17.51 20.30
CA ALA A 185 -4.12 17.31 19.76
C ALA A 185 -3.49 15.99 20.23
N GLN A 186 -3.71 15.60 21.49
CA GLN A 186 -3.20 14.34 22.04
C GLN A 186 -3.82 13.12 21.34
N PHE A 187 -5.13 13.13 21.07
CA PHE A 187 -5.80 12.02 20.38
C PHE A 187 -5.27 11.86 18.96
N VAL A 188 -5.15 12.96 18.22
CA VAL A 188 -4.61 12.96 16.86
C VAL A 188 -3.16 12.46 16.83
N GLU A 189 -2.35 12.88 17.80
CA GLU A 189 -0.95 12.47 17.88
C GLU A 189 -0.79 10.98 18.20
N ASP A 190 -1.57 10.47 19.16
CA ASP A 190 -1.57 9.05 19.48
C ASP A 190 -2.01 8.19 18.30
N LEU A 191 -3.00 8.65 17.52
CA LEU A 191 -3.44 7.98 16.30
C LEU A 191 -2.33 7.95 15.23
N ARG A 192 -1.59 9.06 15.03
CA ARG A 192 -0.46 9.11 14.10
C ARG A 192 0.65 8.14 14.51
N ILE A 193 1.01 8.14 15.78
CA ILE A 193 2.01 7.21 16.32
C ILE A 193 1.54 5.76 16.13
N ALA A 194 0.26 5.48 16.39
CA ALA A 194 -0.29 4.15 16.19
C ALA A 194 -0.29 3.71 14.71
N GLN A 195 -0.60 4.63 13.79
CA GLN A 195 -0.52 4.35 12.35
C GLN A 195 0.92 4.01 11.94
N MET A 196 1.91 4.76 12.44
CA MET A 196 3.32 4.50 12.15
C MET A 196 3.77 3.15 12.69
N ILE A 197 3.40 2.81 13.93
CA ILE A 197 3.75 1.52 14.55
C ILE A 197 3.12 0.37 13.75
N GLU A 198 1.85 0.51 13.37
CA GLU A 198 1.15 -0.48 12.55
C GLU A 198 1.78 -0.63 11.16
N ALA A 199 2.13 0.48 10.52
CA ALA A 199 2.80 0.47 9.22
C ALA A 199 4.15 -0.25 9.31
N ASN A 200 4.93 0.02 10.35
CA ASN A 200 6.20 -0.67 10.59
C ASN A 200 6.02 -2.18 10.81
N ASP A 201 5.02 -2.60 11.59
CA ASP A 201 4.75 -4.02 11.82
C ASP A 201 4.25 -4.72 10.54
N SER A 202 3.48 -4.03 9.69
CA SER A 202 3.03 -4.57 8.39
C SER A 202 4.16 -4.82 7.38
N LEU A 203 5.29 -4.14 7.56
CA LEU A 203 6.50 -4.30 6.74
C LEU A 203 7.38 -5.46 7.25
N VAL A 204 7.10 -6.02 8.43
CA VAL A 204 7.83 -7.18 8.95
C VAL A 204 7.53 -8.39 8.08
N SER A 205 8.58 -9.10 7.67
CA SER A 205 8.46 -10.29 6.80
C SER A 205 7.37 -11.26 7.29
N PRO A 206 6.54 -11.80 6.39
CA PRO A 206 5.45 -12.72 6.73
C PRO A 206 5.91 -13.99 7.44
N GLU A 207 7.18 -14.39 7.32
CA GLU A 207 7.74 -15.52 8.07
C GLU A 207 7.76 -15.28 9.59
N LEU A 208 8.10 -14.07 10.01
CA LEU A 208 8.12 -13.67 11.43
C LEU A 208 6.70 -13.41 11.96
N GLY A 209 5.82 -12.87 11.11
CA GLY A 209 4.39 -12.71 11.40
C GLY A 209 3.70 -14.06 11.61
N ALA A 210 3.94 -15.02 10.70
CA ALA A 210 3.41 -16.37 10.79
C ALA A 210 3.94 -17.13 12.02
N MET A 211 5.20 -16.94 12.42
CA MET A 211 5.73 -17.53 13.66
C MET A 211 5.04 -17.00 14.92
N ARG A 212 4.68 -15.70 14.94
CA ARG A 212 3.91 -15.08 16.04
C ARG A 212 2.45 -15.54 16.05
N GLU A 213 1.80 -15.63 14.89
CA GLU A 213 0.40 -16.06 14.75
C GLU A 213 0.20 -17.56 15.00
N ALA A 214 1.16 -18.39 14.58
CA ALA A 214 1.11 -19.84 14.77
C ALA A 214 1.48 -20.27 16.20
N GLY A 215 1.88 -19.33 17.08
CA GLY A 215 2.30 -19.64 18.44
C GLY A 215 3.45 -20.66 18.46
N VAL A 216 4.43 -20.51 17.56
CA VAL A 216 5.51 -21.48 17.41
C VAL A 216 6.33 -21.55 18.70
N LEU A 217 6.25 -22.72 19.35
CA LEU A 217 6.69 -22.99 20.73
C LEU A 217 8.21 -23.01 20.93
N SER A 218 9.00 -23.04 19.85
CA SER A 218 10.45 -22.81 19.87
C SER A 218 10.97 -22.77 18.44
N TYR A 219 11.98 -21.93 18.21
CA TYR A 219 12.86 -22.06 17.05
C TYR A 219 14.31 -22.04 17.53
N THR A 220 15.16 -22.79 16.84
CA THR A 220 16.57 -22.92 17.18
C THR A 220 17.37 -22.09 16.19
N VAL A 221 18.02 -21.02 16.65
CA VAL A 221 19.05 -20.32 15.85
C VAL A 221 20.40 -20.79 16.35
N GLY A 222 21.07 -21.64 15.57
CA GLY A 222 22.33 -22.25 16.00
C GLY A 222 22.14 -23.13 17.24
N GLU A 223 22.67 -22.72 18.39
CA GLU A 223 22.65 -23.48 19.65
C GLU A 223 21.68 -22.93 20.71
N VAL A 224 21.06 -21.77 20.49
CA VAL A 224 20.26 -21.08 21.51
C VAL A 224 18.77 -21.37 21.30
N LYS A 225 18.16 -22.06 22.27
CA LYS A 225 16.71 -22.26 22.34
C LYS A 225 16.05 -21.09 23.08
N GLN A 226 15.19 -20.35 22.39
CA GLN A 226 14.33 -19.34 23.00
C GLN A 226 12.90 -19.87 23.12
N PHE A 227 12.27 -19.63 24.28
CA PHE A 227 10.89 -19.99 24.56
C PHE A 227 10.01 -18.74 24.57
N VAL A 228 8.88 -18.79 23.87
CA VAL A 228 7.84 -17.75 23.84
C VAL A 228 6.53 -18.37 24.33
N SER A 229 5.68 -17.59 25.01
CA SER A 229 4.50 -18.09 25.72
C SER A 229 3.38 -18.60 24.78
N SER A 230 2.64 -19.59 25.26
CA SER A 230 1.70 -20.45 24.51
C SER A 230 0.28 -19.91 24.32
N GLN A 231 0.02 -18.65 24.65
CA GLN A 231 -1.32 -18.07 24.46
C GLN A 231 -1.42 -17.47 23.08
N ARG A 232 -2.25 -18.07 22.21
CA ARG A 232 -2.63 -17.48 20.92
C ARG A 232 -3.14 -16.06 21.19
N PRO A 233 -2.43 -15.01 20.77
CA PRO A 233 -2.85 -13.65 21.05
C PRO A 233 -4.23 -13.43 20.42
N LEU A 234 -5.13 -12.73 21.12
CA LEU A 234 -6.34 -12.24 20.47
C LEU A 234 -5.91 -11.41 19.25
N SER A 235 -6.36 -11.79 18.05
CA SER A 235 -6.17 -10.99 16.84
C SER A 235 -7.10 -9.78 16.88
N VAL A 236 -6.71 -8.80 17.69
CA VAL A 236 -7.21 -7.43 17.56
C VAL A 236 -6.69 -6.93 16.21
N GLY A 237 -7.51 -6.24 15.40
CA GLY A 237 -7.17 -5.88 14.01
C GLY A 237 -6.00 -4.90 13.83
N LEU A 238 -5.17 -4.70 14.86
CA LEU A 238 -3.96 -3.90 14.91
C LEU A 238 -2.90 -4.62 15.76
N CYS A 239 -1.63 -4.35 15.50
CA CYS A 239 -0.53 -4.89 16.28
C CYS A 239 -0.64 -4.43 17.77
N PRO A 240 -0.15 -5.24 18.74
CA PRO A 240 -0.29 -4.94 20.17
C PRO A 240 0.33 -3.60 20.59
N ALA A 241 1.39 -3.15 19.92
CA ALA A 241 2.05 -1.88 20.20
C ALA A 241 1.22 -0.68 19.76
N ALA A 242 0.64 -0.71 18.55
CA ALA A 242 -0.32 0.29 18.10
C ALA A 242 -1.57 0.28 18.99
N MET A 243 -2.03 -0.90 19.39
CA MET A 243 -3.18 -1.03 20.27
C MET A 243 -2.98 -0.42 21.66
N ARG A 244 -1.77 -0.54 22.22
CA ARG A 244 -1.44 0.10 23.50
C ARG A 244 -1.55 1.62 23.45
N LYS A 245 -1.27 2.24 22.28
CA LYS A 245 -1.35 3.69 22.11
C LYS A 245 -2.78 4.19 22.06
N ILE A 246 -3.66 3.51 21.33
CA ILE A 246 -5.03 3.99 21.11
C ILE A 246 -6.07 3.31 21.99
N GLY A 247 -5.71 2.28 22.76
CA GLY A 247 -6.66 1.44 23.51
C GLY A 247 -7.56 2.22 24.46
N ARG A 248 -7.09 3.33 25.02
CA ARG A 248 -7.89 4.23 25.89
C ARG A 248 -9.05 4.94 25.17
N TYR A 249 -8.97 5.03 23.85
CA TYR A 249 -9.96 5.69 23.00
C TYR A 249 -10.98 4.72 22.40
N LEU A 250 -10.74 3.42 22.54
CA LEU A 250 -11.56 2.40 21.91
C LEU A 250 -12.77 2.03 22.77
N ASP A 251 -13.87 1.74 22.09
CA ASP A 251 -15.01 1.12 22.72
C ASP A 251 -14.79 -0.40 22.78
N LEU A 252 -14.10 -0.85 23.84
CA LEU A 252 -13.82 -2.26 24.10
C LEU A 252 -15.01 -2.98 24.74
N SER A 253 -16.21 -2.38 24.77
CA SER A 253 -17.39 -2.95 25.43
C SER A 253 -18.05 -4.08 24.61
N ARG A 254 -17.26 -5.08 24.19
CA ARG A 254 -17.79 -6.40 23.91
C ARG A 254 -18.09 -7.07 25.25
N ARG A 255 -19.33 -6.93 25.72
CA ARG A 255 -19.87 -7.81 26.77
C ARG A 255 -19.59 -9.25 26.32
N ILE A 256 -18.65 -9.93 26.99
CA ILE A 256 -18.57 -11.38 26.97
C ILE A 256 -19.85 -11.86 27.64
N GLY A 257 -20.92 -12.01 26.85
CA GLY A 257 -22.12 -12.69 27.31
C GLY A 257 -21.70 -14.11 27.65
N ARG A 258 -21.72 -14.44 28.94
CA ARG A 258 -21.77 -15.84 29.37
C ARG A 258 -23.05 -16.42 28.77
N ALA A 259 -22.90 -17.22 27.72
CA ALA A 259 -23.88 -18.23 27.35
C ALA A 259 -23.61 -19.47 28.22
#